data_AF-R1E2Z1-F1
#
_entry.id   AF-R1E2Z1-F1
#
_cell.length_a   1.000
_cell.length_b   1.000
_cell.length_c   1.000
_cell.angle_alpha   90.00
_cell.angle_beta   90.00
_cell.angle_gamma   90.00
#
_symmetry.space_group_name_H-M   'P 1'
#
loop_
_entity.id
_entity.type
_entity.pdbx_description
1 polymer ?
#
loop_
_entity_poly.entity_id
_entity_poly.type
_entity_poly.pdbx_seq_one_letter_code
_entity_poly.pdbx_strand_id
1 'polypeptide(L)'
;VTINYPMEKGALSPRFRGEHALRRYATGDERCIACKLCEAICPAQAITIEAEVRADGARRTTRYDIDMTKCIYCGFCQEARRPSQDGGEGGGGGSRFHVRRELLYDKQKLLENGNKWETAIAANIASEHVYR
;
A
#
# COMPACT_ATOMS: atom_id res chain seq x y z
N VAL A 1 -27.21 12.14 -13.79
CA VAL A 1 -27.66 11.31 -12.65
C VAL A 1 -26.83 11.71 -11.44
N THR A 2 -27.46 12.11 -10.34
CA THR A 2 -26.80 12.52 -9.08
C THR A 2 -26.97 11.43 -8.03
N ILE A 3 -25.89 11.09 -7.32
CA ILE A 3 -25.90 10.15 -6.18
C ILE A 3 -25.86 10.92 -4.86
N ASN A 4 -26.46 10.37 -3.80
CA ASN A 4 -26.50 11.03 -2.49
C ASN A 4 -25.26 10.69 -1.65
N TYR A 5 -24.15 11.39 -1.91
CA TYR A 5 -22.95 11.29 -1.07
C TYR A 5 -23.19 12.05 0.25
N PRO A 6 -23.00 11.44 1.44
CA PRO A 6 -22.10 10.32 1.75
C PRO A 6 -22.75 8.94 1.94
N MET A 7 -24.08 8.85 1.91
CA MET A 7 -24.82 7.62 2.21
C MET A 7 -24.70 6.58 1.07
N GLU A 8 -24.67 7.06 -0.17
CA GLU A 8 -24.46 6.24 -1.36
C GLU A 8 -23.10 6.59 -1.98
N LYS A 9 -22.21 5.60 -2.06
CA LYS A 9 -20.92 5.73 -2.74
C LYS A 9 -21.02 5.16 -4.15
N GLY A 10 -20.30 5.77 -5.09
CA GLY A 10 -20.20 5.25 -6.45
C GLY A 10 -19.60 3.84 -6.47
N ALA A 11 -19.99 3.03 -7.45
CA ALA A 11 -19.41 1.72 -7.66
C ALA A 11 -17.92 1.86 -8.00
N LEU A 12 -17.06 1.28 -7.16
CA LEU A 12 -15.61 1.25 -7.39
C LEU A 12 -15.24 -0.07 -8.06
N SER A 13 -14.40 -0.01 -9.09
CA SER A 13 -13.83 -1.22 -9.69
C SER A 13 -12.83 -1.88 -8.73
N PRO A 14 -12.62 -3.20 -8.79
CA PRO A 14 -11.59 -3.90 -8.01
C PRO A 14 -10.16 -3.34 -8.22
N ARG A 15 -9.90 -2.70 -9.37
CA ARG A 15 -8.62 -2.08 -9.74
C ARG A 15 -8.46 -0.63 -9.24
N PHE A 16 -9.33 -0.20 -8.33
CA PHE A 16 -9.30 1.18 -7.83
C PHE A 16 -8.00 1.43 -7.05
N ARG A 17 -7.38 2.59 -7.33
CA ARG A 17 -6.12 3.01 -6.74
C ARG A 17 -6.34 4.04 -5.64
N GLY A 18 -5.62 3.89 -4.53
CA GLY A 18 -6.01 4.46 -3.24
C GLY A 18 -4.93 4.40 -2.17
N GLU A 19 -5.33 4.20 -0.91
CA GLU A 19 -4.43 4.32 0.22
C GLU A 19 -3.42 3.17 0.26
N HIS A 20 -2.14 3.48 0.48
CA HIS A 20 -1.09 2.47 0.48
C HIS A 20 -1.16 1.63 1.76
N ALA A 21 -0.92 0.33 1.62
CA ALA A 21 -0.90 -0.62 2.71
C ALA A 21 0.27 -1.60 2.55
N LEU A 22 0.85 -2.05 3.67
CA LEU A 22 1.83 -3.15 3.68
C LEU A 22 1.13 -4.42 4.17
N ARG A 23 1.25 -5.53 3.43
CA ARG A 23 0.57 -6.78 3.80
C ARG A 23 1.47 -7.71 4.62
N ARG A 24 0.83 -8.58 5.38
CA ARG A 24 1.47 -9.69 6.10
C ARG A 24 1.17 -11.03 5.41
N TYR A 25 2.02 -12.02 5.63
CA TYR A 25 1.72 -13.42 5.34
C TYR A 25 0.65 -13.92 6.32
N ALA A 26 0.01 -15.04 5.99
CA ALA A 26 -0.92 -15.71 6.90
C ALA A 26 -0.25 -16.13 8.22
N THR A 27 1.09 -16.27 8.24
CA THR A 27 1.91 -16.53 9.43
C THR A 27 2.16 -15.28 10.29
N GLY A 28 1.73 -14.09 9.85
CA GLY A 28 1.94 -12.81 10.55
C GLY A 28 3.21 -12.06 10.15
N ASP A 29 4.10 -12.70 9.39
CA ASP A 29 5.34 -12.09 8.91
C ASP A 29 5.08 -11.00 7.87
N GLU A 30 5.88 -9.93 7.91
CA GLU A 30 5.82 -8.88 6.89
C GLU A 30 6.17 -9.47 5.50
N ARG A 31 5.43 -9.09 4.45
CA ARG A 31 5.77 -9.52 3.08
C ARG A 31 6.93 -8.76 2.47
N CYS A 32 7.24 -7.58 3.01
CA CYS A 32 8.35 -6.77 2.54
C CYS A 32 9.71 -7.41 2.87
N ILE A 33 10.52 -7.66 1.84
CA ILE A 33 11.89 -8.19 1.94
C ILE A 33 12.97 -7.11 1.73
N ALA A 34 12.58 -5.83 1.79
CA ALA A 34 13.48 -4.68 1.60
C ALA A 34 14.28 -4.69 0.29
N CYS A 35 13.65 -5.09 -0.82
CA CYS A 35 14.30 -5.19 -2.14
C CYS A 35 14.61 -3.84 -2.82
N LYS A 36 14.10 -2.71 -2.30
CA LYS A 36 14.25 -1.35 -2.84
C LYS A 36 13.77 -1.11 -4.28
N LEU A 37 13.10 -2.09 -4.90
CA LEU A 37 12.51 -1.92 -6.23
C LEU A 37 11.44 -0.82 -6.28
N CYS A 38 10.64 -0.68 -5.22
CA CYS A 38 9.60 0.34 -5.12
C CYS A 38 10.18 1.77 -5.10
N GLU A 39 11.38 1.95 -4.54
CA GLU A 39 12.06 3.25 -4.52
C GLU A 39 12.58 3.60 -5.92
N ALA A 40 13.14 2.62 -6.64
CA ALA A 40 13.68 2.82 -7.98
C ALA A 40 12.60 3.12 -9.04
N ILE A 41 11.42 2.49 -8.94
CA ILE A 41 10.33 2.69 -9.91
C ILE A 41 9.50 3.94 -9.64
N CYS A 42 9.60 4.53 -8.43
CA CYS A 42 8.75 5.64 -8.06
C CYS A 42 9.13 6.90 -8.87
N PRO A 43 8.27 7.40 -9.78
CA PRO A 43 8.61 8.56 -10.61
C PRO A 43 8.74 9.85 -9.80
N ALA A 44 8.08 9.92 -8.65
CA ALA A 44 8.11 11.06 -7.73
C ALA A 44 9.12 10.90 -6.58
N GLN A 45 9.85 9.78 -6.52
CA GLN A 45 10.78 9.45 -5.44
C GLN A 45 10.18 9.69 -4.04
N ALA A 46 8.93 9.25 -3.85
CA ALA A 46 8.15 9.50 -2.63
C ALA A 46 8.41 8.48 -1.51
N ILE A 47 9.20 7.44 -1.77
CA ILE A 47 9.38 6.30 -0.88
C ILE A 47 10.83 6.26 -0.41
N THR A 48 11.05 6.18 0.90
CA THR A 48 12.37 6.00 1.50
C THR A 48 12.44 4.65 2.20
N ILE A 49 13.42 3.82 1.85
CA ILE A 49 13.55 2.46 2.39
C ILE A 49 14.96 2.23 2.96
N GLU A 50 15.01 1.93 4.25
CA GLU A 50 16.21 1.46 4.93
C GLU A 50 16.06 -0.01 5.32
N ALA A 51 17.10 -0.80 5.08
CA ALA A 51 17.08 -2.24 5.23
C ALA A 51 18.17 -2.68 6.21
N GLU A 52 17.82 -3.54 7.16
CA GLU A 52 18.76 -4.15 8.09
C GLU A 52 18.54 -5.66 8.14
N VAL A 53 19.61 -6.41 8.42
CA VAL A 53 19.55 -7.87 8.60
C VAL A 53 19.15 -8.14 10.04
N ARG A 54 18.00 -8.79 10.27
CA ARG A 54 17.59 -9.19 11.61
C ARG A 54 18.33 -10.46 12.04
N ALA A 55 18.34 -10.76 13.34
CA ALA A 55 18.97 -11.91 13.96
C ALA A 55 18.60 -13.27 13.30
N ASP A 56 17.42 -13.36 12.68
CA ASP A 56 16.96 -14.57 11.97
C ASP A 56 17.56 -14.72 10.54
N GLY A 57 18.47 -13.85 10.13
CA GLY A 57 19.07 -13.82 8.79
C GLY A 57 18.15 -13.25 7.70
N ALA A 58 16.88 -13.00 8.01
CA ALA A 58 15.94 -12.35 7.11
C ALA A 58 16.20 -10.84 7.02
N ARG A 59 16.30 -10.31 5.78
CA ARG A 59 16.38 -8.87 5.50
C ARG A 59 15.01 -8.23 5.63
N ARG A 60 14.87 -7.25 6.53
CA ARG A 60 13.62 -6.52 6.77
C ARG A 60 13.86 -5.02 6.76
N THR A 61 12.79 -4.25 6.52
CA THR A 61 12.86 -2.79 6.53
C THR A 61 12.80 -2.27 7.96
N THR A 62 13.78 -1.49 8.37
CA THR A 62 13.76 -0.74 9.63
C THR A 62 12.90 0.51 9.48
N ARG A 63 13.08 1.20 8.34
CA ARG A 63 12.36 2.41 7.97
C ARG A 63 11.72 2.22 6.60
N TYR A 64 10.43 2.54 6.53
CA TYR A 64 9.65 2.52 5.29
C TYR A 64 8.68 3.68 5.36
N ASP A 65 9.06 4.80 4.75
CA ASP A 65 8.31 6.04 4.81
C ASP A 65 7.77 6.35 3.42
N ILE A 66 6.47 6.65 3.33
CA ILE A 66 5.82 7.12 2.11
C ILE A 66 5.32 8.54 2.34
N ASP A 67 5.74 9.45 1.46
CA ASP A 67 5.19 10.80 1.42
C ASP A 67 3.97 10.85 0.48
N MET A 68 2.76 10.88 1.06
CA MET A 68 1.51 10.92 0.30
C MET A 68 1.27 12.28 -0.38
N THR A 69 2.06 13.33 -0.05
CA THR A 69 2.01 14.62 -0.76
C THR A 69 2.73 14.57 -2.10
N LYS A 70 3.75 13.72 -2.21
CA LYS A 70 4.51 13.48 -3.45
C LYS A 70 3.95 12.31 -4.25
N CYS A 71 3.27 11.38 -3.59
CA CYS A 71 2.71 10.21 -4.25
C CYS A 71 1.59 10.60 -5.23
N ILE A 72 1.74 10.20 -6.49
CA ILE A 72 0.79 10.46 -7.58
C ILE A 72 -0.23 9.32 -7.78
N TYR A 73 -0.25 8.31 -6.90
CA TYR A 73 -1.16 7.14 -6.98
C TYR A 73 -1.11 6.42 -8.34
N CYS A 74 0.10 6.26 -8.88
CA CYS A 74 0.32 5.63 -10.19
C CYS A 74 0.17 4.11 -10.20
N GLY A 75 0.23 3.44 -9.04
CA GLY A 75 0.11 1.98 -8.94
C GLY A 75 1.35 1.17 -9.34
N PHE A 76 2.43 1.80 -9.83
CA PHE A 76 3.66 1.07 -10.19
C PHE A 76 4.31 0.32 -9.03
N CYS A 77 4.10 0.81 -7.80
CA CYS A 77 4.61 0.16 -6.60
C CYS A 77 3.93 -1.21 -6.33
N GLN A 78 2.68 -1.40 -6.77
CA GLN A 78 1.96 -2.67 -6.66
C GLN A 78 2.48 -3.70 -7.69
N GLU A 79 2.88 -3.23 -8.87
CA GLU A 79 3.33 -4.09 -9.98
C GLU A 79 4.80 -4.47 -9.89
N ALA A 80 5.64 -3.52 -9.49
CA ALA A 80 7.08 -3.76 -9.33
C ALA A 80 7.40 -4.63 -8.11
N ARG A 81 6.45 -4.81 -7.19
CA ARG A 81 6.64 -5.70 -6.05
C ARG A 81 6.60 -7.15 -6.51
N ARG A 82 7.51 -7.97 -5.96
CA ARG A 82 7.64 -9.40 -6.26
C ARG A 82 6.26 -10.10 -6.24
N PRO A 83 6.05 -11.19 -7.03
CA PRO A 83 4.74 -11.78 -7.35
C PRO A 83 3.82 -12.17 -6.20
N SER A 84 4.26 -12.10 -4.94
CA SER A 84 3.41 -12.27 -3.76
C SER A 84 2.87 -10.93 -3.24
N GLN A 85 2.23 -10.17 -4.14
CA GLN A 85 1.27 -9.07 -3.92
C GLN A 85 1.37 -8.38 -2.54
N ASP A 86 2.24 -7.40 -2.45
CA ASP A 86 2.42 -6.59 -1.25
C ASP A 86 1.99 -5.13 -1.55
N GLY A 87 0.89 -4.74 -0.91
CA GLY A 87 0.19 -3.49 -1.19
C GLY A 87 -0.93 -3.64 -2.21
N GLY A 88 -2.10 -4.03 -1.72
CA GLY A 88 -3.33 -3.59 -2.36
C GLY A 88 -3.66 -2.20 -1.83
N GLU A 89 -4.09 -1.34 -2.73
CA GLU A 89 -4.54 -0.02 -2.35
C GLU A 89 -5.86 -0.17 -1.57
N GLY A 90 -5.83 0.20 -0.30
CA GLY A 90 -7.01 0.26 0.54
C GLY A 90 -7.98 1.24 -0.09
N GLY A 91 -9.24 0.82 -0.27
CA GLY A 91 -10.34 1.61 -0.81
C GLY A 91 -10.78 2.78 0.09
N GLY A 92 -9.84 3.43 0.79
CA GLY A 92 -10.01 4.65 1.55
C GLY A 92 -10.03 5.87 0.62
N GLY A 93 -11.02 5.96 -0.27
CA GLY A 93 -11.30 7.20 -0.98
C GLY A 93 -11.85 8.26 0.00
N GLY A 94 -11.02 8.83 0.85
CA GLY A 94 -11.50 9.80 1.85
C GLY A 94 -10.57 10.23 2.97
N SER A 95 -9.27 9.96 2.92
CA SER A 95 -8.34 10.40 3.97
C SER A 95 -8.05 11.90 3.83
N ARG A 96 -8.96 12.75 4.35
CA ARG A 96 -8.78 14.20 4.44
C ARG A 96 -8.02 14.55 5.73
N PHE A 97 -6.72 14.69 5.61
CA PHE A 97 -5.88 15.16 6.71
C PHE A 97 -5.88 16.69 6.78
N HIS A 98 -5.79 17.23 7.99
CA HIS A 98 -5.80 18.68 8.21
C HIS A 98 -4.38 19.26 8.23
N VAL A 99 -3.36 18.42 8.45
CA VAL A 99 -1.96 18.85 8.56
C VAL A 99 -1.07 18.05 7.60
N ARG A 100 -0.15 18.73 6.89
CA ARG A 100 0.78 18.10 5.94
C ARG A 100 1.59 16.95 6.54
N ARG A 101 1.94 17.05 7.83
CA ARG A 101 2.74 16.04 8.54
C ARG A 101 2.00 14.70 8.69
N GLU A 102 0.67 14.70 8.67
CA GLU A 102 -0.14 13.48 8.78
C GLU A 102 -0.16 12.65 7.48
N LEU A 103 0.22 13.27 6.36
CA LEU A 103 0.40 12.63 5.05
C LEU A 103 1.78 11.96 4.89
N LEU A 104 2.66 12.11 5.87
CA LEU A 104 3.87 11.29 5.96
C LEU A 104 3.50 10.00 6.66
N TYR A 105 3.54 8.90 5.92
CA TYR A 105 3.14 7.60 6.42
C TYR A 105 4.36 6.81 6.84
N ASP A 106 4.46 6.55 8.15
CA ASP A 106 5.47 5.66 8.71
C ASP A 106 5.12 4.19 8.44
N LYS A 107 6.14 3.33 8.56
CA LYS A 107 6.02 1.87 8.42
C LYS A 107 4.86 1.29 9.25
N GLN A 108 4.69 1.75 10.49
CA GLN A 108 3.65 1.23 11.39
C GLN A 108 2.25 1.53 10.87
N LYS A 109 2.01 2.77 10.42
CA LYS A 109 0.72 3.18 9.86
C LYS A 109 0.36 2.38 8.62
N LEU A 110 1.34 2.09 7.77
CA LEU A 110 1.15 1.25 6.57
C LEU A 110 0.80 -0.20 6.91
N LEU A 111 1.36 -0.75 7.99
CA LEU A 111 1.03 -2.09 8.47
C LEU A 111 -0.37 -2.14 9.11
N GLU A 112 -0.76 -1.09 9.85
CA GLU A 112 -2.12 -0.96 10.38
C GLU A 112 -3.15 -0.88 9.26
N ASN A 113 -2.85 -0.12 8.21
CA ASN A 113 -3.67 -0.06 7.00
C ASN A 113 -3.78 -1.42 6.32
N GLY A 114 -2.68 -2.17 6.25
CA GLY A 114 -2.67 -3.56 5.79
C GLY A 114 -3.67 -4.41 6.57
N ASN A 115 -3.58 -4.40 7.89
CA ASN A 115 -4.47 -5.18 8.74
C ASN A 115 -5.96 -4.79 8.58
N LYS A 116 -6.25 -3.48 8.43
CA LYS A 116 -7.63 -2.98 8.24
C LYS A 116 -8.24 -3.42 6.91
N TRP A 117 -7.43 -3.43 5.84
CA TRP A 117 -7.92 -3.61 4.47
C TRP A 117 -7.58 -4.99 3.86
N GLU A 118 -6.96 -5.90 4.61
CA GLU A 118 -6.47 -7.20 4.13
C GLU A 118 -7.56 -8.02 3.43
N THR A 119 -8.79 -8.04 3.96
CA THR A 119 -9.91 -8.80 3.39
C THR A 119 -10.35 -8.26 2.03
N ALA A 120 -10.50 -6.93 1.93
CA ALA A 120 -10.86 -6.25 0.68
C ALA A 120 -9.76 -6.38 -0.38
N ILE A 121 -8.50 -6.20 0.03
CA ILE A 121 -7.33 -6.32 -0.84
C ILE A 121 -7.20 -7.75 -1.37
N ALA A 122 -7.36 -8.76 -0.51
CA ALA A 122 -7.30 -10.16 -0.92
C ALA A 122 -8.39 -10.51 -1.94
N ALA A 123 -9.61 -10.02 -1.72
CA ALA A 123 -10.73 -10.23 -2.64
C ALA A 123 -10.48 -9.57 -4.01
N ASN A 124 -9.96 -8.33 -4.03
CA ASN A 124 -9.65 -7.62 -5.26
C ASN A 124 -8.56 -8.35 -6.06
N ILE A 125 -7.47 -8.76 -5.41
CA ILE A 125 -6.39 -9.51 -6.07
C ILE A 125 -6.89 -10.86 -6.61
N ALA A 126 -7.75 -11.56 -5.87
CA ALA A 126 -8.35 -12.81 -6.34
C ALA A 126 -9.23 -12.59 -7.58
N SER A 127 -9.86 -11.44 -7.74
CA SER A 127 -10.59 -11.11 -8.97
C SER A 127 -9.67 -10.72 -10.15
N GLU A 128 -8.50 -10.16 -9.86
CA GLU A 128 -7.57 -9.62 -10.86
C GLU A 128 -6.49 -10.59 -11.33
N HIS A 129 -6.24 -11.69 -10.62
CA HIS A 129 -5.13 -12.62 -10.90
C HIS A 129 -5.13 -13.21 -12.31
N VAL A 130 -6.27 -13.19 -13.02
CA VAL A 130 -6.39 -13.72 -14.39
C VAL A 130 -5.81 -12.76 -15.43
N TYR A 131 -5.73 -11.46 -15.11
CA TYR A 131 -5.34 -10.41 -16.04
C TYR A 131 -3.91 -9.89 -15.79
N ARG A 132 -3.14 -10.59 -14.94
CA ARG A 132 -1.76 -10.29 -14.57
C ARG A 132 -0.94 -11.58 -14.64
#